data_AF-A0A920T5F8-F1
#
_entry.id   AF-A0A920T5F8-F1
#
_cell.length_a   1.000
_cell.length_b   1.000
_cell.length_c   1.000
_cell.angle_alpha   90.00
_cell.angle_beta   90.00
_cell.angle_gamma   90.00
#
_symmetry.space_group_name_H-M   'P 1'
#
loop_
_entity.id
_entity.type
_entity.pdbx_description
1 polymer ?
#
loop_
_entity_poly.entity_id
_entity_poly.type
_entity_poly.pdbx_seq_one_letter_code
_entity_poly.pdbx_strand_id
1 'polypeptide(L)'
;MPLLSFWGSVVESLSMEGRMTLCNMSIEFGAKAGLVAPDEVTFEYLKGLENCPQGEDWDEAVAYWKTLFTDQDAVFDREVVLEGSAISPQVTWGTNPGQGFFLFPVLFLTLRTI
;
A
#
# COMPACT_ATOMS: atom_id res chain seq x y z
N MET A 1 1.54 19.28 3.93
CA MET A 1 1.90 17.85 3.76
C MET A 1 0.72 17.18 3.08
N PRO A 2 0.89 16.63 1.86
CA PRO A 2 -0.22 16.12 1.04
C PRO A 2 -0.81 14.82 1.60
N LEU A 3 -2.03 14.49 1.18
CA LEU A 3 -2.56 13.14 1.27
C LEU A 3 -2.12 12.36 0.03
N LEU A 4 -1.71 11.11 0.20
CA LEU A 4 -1.31 10.23 -0.90
C LEU A 4 -2.33 9.10 -1.01
N SER A 5 -3.03 9.03 -2.14
CA SER A 5 -3.95 7.93 -2.44
C SER A 5 -3.26 6.91 -3.33
N PHE A 6 -3.47 5.63 -3.08
CA PHE A 6 -2.96 4.52 -3.87
C PHE A 6 -4.13 3.74 -4.47
N TRP A 7 -4.07 3.47 -5.77
CA TRP A 7 -5.11 2.72 -6.49
C TRP A 7 -4.52 1.96 -7.69
N GLY A 8 -5.35 1.13 -8.32
CA GLY A 8 -5.00 0.33 -9.48
C GLY A 8 -4.78 -1.14 -9.15
N SER A 9 -4.71 -1.97 -10.19
CA SER A 9 -4.73 -3.44 -10.07
C SER A 9 -3.65 -4.02 -9.16
N VAL A 10 -2.47 -3.40 -9.10
CA VAL A 10 -1.40 -3.82 -8.18
C VAL A 10 -1.86 -3.67 -6.73
N VAL A 11 -2.42 -2.52 -6.36
CA VAL A 11 -2.91 -2.24 -5.00
C VAL A 11 -4.11 -3.13 -4.65
N GLU A 12 -5.03 -3.32 -5.60
CA GLU A 12 -6.19 -4.22 -5.45
C GLU A 12 -5.74 -5.66 -5.17
N SER A 13 -4.64 -6.11 -5.78
CA SER A 13 -4.08 -7.45 -5.57
C SER A 13 -3.33 -7.65 -4.25
N LEU A 14 -3.05 -6.58 -3.49
CA LEU A 14 -2.36 -6.68 -2.21
C LEU A 14 -3.29 -7.18 -1.10
N SER A 15 -2.72 -7.99 -0.19
CA SER A 15 -3.35 -8.29 1.11
C SER A 15 -3.47 -7.02 1.96
N MET A 16 -4.25 -7.08 3.05
CA MET A 16 -4.34 -5.95 3.98
C MET A 16 -2.99 -5.57 4.61
N GLU A 17 -2.15 -6.55 4.95
CA GLU A 17 -0.80 -6.29 5.47
C GLU A 17 0.08 -5.61 4.42
N GLY A 18 -0.05 -6.02 3.15
CA GLY A 18 0.62 -5.36 2.02
C GLY A 18 0.19 -3.89 1.90
N ARG A 19 -1.11 -3.61 2.02
CA ARG A 19 -1.65 -2.24 2.01
C ARG A 19 -1.20 -1.42 3.21
N MET A 20 -1.18 -2.00 4.41
CA MET A 20 -0.65 -1.34 5.61
C MET A 20 0.83 -0.98 5.45
N THR A 21 1.62 -1.89 4.87
CA THR A 21 3.04 -1.63 4.57
C THR A 21 3.19 -0.49 3.56
N LEU A 22 2.40 -0.50 2.48
CA LEU A 22 2.40 0.57 1.48
C LEU A 22 2.01 1.94 2.07
N CYS A 23 0.95 1.98 2.87
CA CYS A 23 0.52 3.21 3.54
C CYS A 23 1.50 3.68 4.61
N ASN A 24 2.18 2.76 5.31
CA ASN A 24 3.26 3.12 6.24
C ASN A 24 4.38 3.87 5.51
N MET A 25 4.73 3.42 4.30
CA MET A 25 5.75 4.06 3.45
C MET A 25 5.35 5.44 2.90
N SER A 26 4.12 5.90 3.13
CA SER A 26 3.67 7.22 2.64
C SER A 26 4.43 8.39 3.28
N ILE A 27 4.93 8.23 4.50
CA ILE A 27 5.67 9.28 5.21
C ILE A 27 7.03 9.55 4.58
N GLU A 28 7.66 8.55 3.97
CA GLU A 28 8.92 8.67 3.22
C GLU A 28 8.75 9.50 1.94
N PHE A 29 7.54 9.54 1.38
CA PHE A 29 7.16 10.47 0.30
C PHE A 29 6.79 11.86 0.82
N GLY A 30 6.91 12.09 2.13
CA GLY A 30 6.52 13.33 2.78
C GLY A 30 5.01 13.54 2.82
N ALA A 31 4.21 12.47 2.77
CA ALA A 31 2.75 12.54 2.90
C ALA A 31 2.31 12.53 4.37
N LYS A 32 1.15 13.14 4.64
CA LYS A 32 0.52 13.14 5.97
C LYS A 32 -0.14 11.80 6.28
N ALA A 33 -0.68 11.15 5.25
CA ALA A 33 -1.30 9.84 5.32
C ALA A 33 -1.31 9.20 3.92
N GLY A 34 -1.26 7.87 3.92
CA GLY A 34 -1.52 7.01 2.78
C GLY A 34 -2.95 6.47 2.84
N LEU A 35 -3.65 6.49 1.71
CA LEU A 35 -5.04 6.05 1.60
C LEU A 35 -5.16 4.95 0.54
N VAL A 36 -5.90 3.89 0.87
CA VAL A 36 -6.36 2.85 -0.05
C VAL A 36 -7.86 2.71 0.19
N ALA A 37 -8.66 2.76 -0.86
CA ALA A 37 -10.11 2.57 -0.74
C ALA A 37 -10.42 1.16 -0.19
N PRO A 38 -11.37 1.03 0.74
CA PRO A 38 -11.76 -0.27 1.26
C PRO A 38 -12.50 -1.08 0.20
N ASP A 39 -12.25 -2.37 0.18
CA ASP A 39 -12.86 -3.35 -0.72
C ASP A 39 -13.07 -4.68 0.01
N GLU A 40 -13.41 -5.75 -0.72
CA GLU A 40 -13.69 -7.05 -0.13
C GLU A 40 -12.52 -7.59 0.71
N VAL A 41 -11.27 -7.39 0.26
CA VAL A 41 -10.07 -7.78 1.03
C VAL A 41 -10.03 -7.07 2.38
N THR A 42 -10.47 -5.81 2.41
CA THR A 42 -10.56 -5.01 3.64
C THR A 42 -11.66 -5.54 4.56
N PHE A 43 -12.84 -5.84 4.00
CA PHE A 43 -13.97 -6.33 4.79
C PHE A 43 -13.72 -7.73 5.34
N GLU A 44 -13.16 -8.62 4.55
CA GLU A 44 -12.78 -9.98 4.99
C GLU A 44 -11.76 -9.94 6.11
N TYR A 45 -10.76 -9.05 6.02
CA TYR A 45 -9.75 -8.88 7.07
C TYR A 45 -10.34 -8.38 8.40
N LEU A 46 -11.31 -7.46 8.34
CA LEU A 46 -11.92 -6.88 9.54
C LEU A 46 -12.96 -7.79 10.20
N LYS A 47 -13.58 -8.70 9.43
CA LYS A 47 -14.70 -9.51 9.89
C LYS A 47 -14.31 -10.40 11.07
N GLY A 48 -15.03 -10.27 12.18
CA GLY A 48 -14.83 -11.10 13.37
C GLY A 48 -13.68 -10.68 14.28
N LEU A 49 -13.01 -9.54 14.02
CA LEU A 49 -12.08 -8.94 14.98
C LEU A 49 -12.83 -8.41 16.20
N GLU A 50 -12.20 -8.47 17.39
CA GLU A 50 -12.80 -8.17 18.70
C GLU A 50 -13.50 -6.79 18.76
N ASN A 51 -12.96 -5.79 18.07
CA ASN A 51 -13.47 -4.42 18.06
C ASN A 51 -14.20 -4.04 16.76
N CYS A 52 -14.52 -5.01 15.91
CA CYS A 52 -15.30 -4.75 14.71
C CYS A 52 -16.80 -4.90 14.97
N PRO A 53 -17.65 -4.13 14.27
CA PRO A 53 -19.11 -4.29 14.31
C PRO A 53 -19.53 -5.74 14.07
N GLN A 54 -20.68 -6.15 14.62
CA GLN A 54 -21.19 -7.51 14.52
C GLN A 54 -22.67 -7.50 14.12
N GLY A 55 -23.16 -8.58 13.52
CA GLY A 55 -24.57 -8.71 13.16
C GLY A 55 -25.04 -7.60 12.22
N GLU A 56 -26.17 -6.97 12.53
CA GLU A 56 -26.74 -5.89 11.70
C GLU A 56 -25.81 -4.67 11.60
N ASP A 57 -25.10 -4.32 12.69
CA ASP A 57 -24.14 -3.21 12.68
C ASP A 57 -22.97 -3.47 11.70
N TRP A 58 -22.61 -4.74 11.47
CA TRP A 58 -21.61 -5.11 10.46
C TRP A 58 -22.12 -4.85 9.05
N ASP A 59 -23.36 -5.25 8.77
CA ASP A 59 -23.96 -5.09 7.45
C ASP A 59 -24.13 -3.59 7.11
N GLU A 60 -24.54 -2.78 8.08
CA GLU A 60 -24.60 -1.32 7.94
C GLU A 60 -23.22 -0.69 7.74
N ALA A 61 -22.23 -1.11 8.52
CA ALA A 61 -20.86 -0.61 8.41
C ALA A 61 -20.25 -0.93 7.04
N VAL A 62 -20.38 -2.17 6.56
CA VAL A 62 -19.90 -2.57 5.22
C VAL A 62 -20.64 -1.81 4.12
N ALA A 63 -21.96 -1.60 4.25
CA ALA A 63 -22.71 -0.81 3.29
C ALA A 63 -22.20 0.64 3.21
N TYR A 64 -21.89 1.26 4.35
CA TYR A 64 -21.27 2.58 4.41
C TYR A 64 -19.83 2.57 3.89
N TRP A 65 -18.99 1.62 4.28
CA TRP A 65 -17.60 1.57 3.83
C TRP A 65 -17.48 1.38 2.31
N LYS A 66 -18.44 0.69 1.68
CA LYS A 66 -18.54 0.58 0.21
C LYS A 66 -18.77 1.91 -0.49
N THR A 67 -19.14 2.98 0.23
CA THR A 67 -19.23 4.34 -0.33
C THR A 67 -17.94 5.14 -0.15
N LEU A 68 -16.92 4.62 0.53
CA LEU A 68 -15.67 5.33 0.82
C LEU A 68 -14.63 5.18 -0.30
N PHE A 69 -15.02 5.49 -1.53
CA PHE A 69 -14.12 5.52 -2.68
C PHE A 69 -14.04 6.95 -3.24
N THR A 70 -13.01 7.20 -4.03
CA THR A 70 -12.82 8.51 -4.66
C THR A 70 -13.83 8.73 -5.79
N ASP A 71 -14.43 9.93 -5.85
CA ASP A 71 -15.33 10.32 -6.93
C ASP A 71 -14.63 10.28 -8.31
N GLN A 72 -15.40 9.97 -9.37
CA GLN A 72 -14.85 9.82 -10.73
C GLN A 72 -14.28 11.12 -11.32
N ASP A 73 -14.78 12.26 -10.87
CA ASP A 73 -14.36 13.60 -11.29
C ASP A 73 -13.40 14.26 -10.28
N ALA A 74 -12.85 13.48 -9.34
CA ALA A 74 -11.87 13.97 -8.40
C ALA A 74 -10.61 14.49 -9.11
N VAL A 75 -10.19 15.70 -8.73
CA VAL A 75 -9.00 16.34 -9.27
C VAL A 75 -7.85 16.18 -8.28
N PHE A 76 -6.73 15.60 -8.75
CA PHE A 76 -5.52 15.44 -7.97
C PHE A 76 -4.48 16.50 -8.35
N ASP A 77 -3.75 17.02 -7.36
CA ASP A 77 -2.65 17.96 -7.60
C ASP A 77 -1.57 17.37 -8.51
N ARG A 78 -1.31 16.06 -8.36
CA ARG A 78 -0.35 15.26 -9.14
C ARG A 78 -0.80 13.81 -9.23
N GLU A 79 -0.53 13.20 -10.37
CA GLU A 79 -0.72 11.77 -10.61
C GLU A 79 0.58 11.15 -11.11
N VAL A 80 0.92 9.97 -10.58
CA VAL A 80 2.10 9.19 -11.00
C VAL A 80 1.64 7.76 -11.25
N VAL A 81 1.84 7.29 -12.48
CA VAL A 81 1.50 5.91 -12.88
C VAL A 81 2.79 5.08 -12.90
N LEU A 82 2.80 3.99 -12.12
CA LEU A 82 3.91 3.04 -12.09
C LEU A 82 3.46 1.72 -12.73
N GLU A 83 4.31 1.18 -13.60
CA GLU A 83 4.08 -0.11 -14.23
C GLU A 83 4.59 -1.21 -13.29
N GLY A 84 3.67 -1.99 -12.73
CA GLY A 84 3.99 -2.95 -11.67
C GLY A 84 4.97 -4.06 -12.08
N SER A 85 4.97 -4.51 -13.34
CA SER A 85 5.89 -5.56 -13.81
C SER A 85 7.33 -5.08 -13.97
N ALA A 86 7.57 -3.77 -14.10
CA ALA A 86 8.88 -3.16 -14.05
C ALA A 86 9.44 -3.01 -12.62
N ILE A 87 8.63 -3.21 -11.57
CA ILE A 87 9.10 -3.09 -10.18
C ILE A 87 9.91 -4.34 -9.81
N SER A 88 11.23 -4.18 -9.81
CA SER A 88 12.14 -5.21 -9.32
C SER A 88 12.26 -5.16 -7.78
N PRO A 89 12.54 -6.30 -7.12
CA PRO A 89 12.86 -6.32 -5.70
C PRO A 89 14.00 -5.35 -5.38
N GLN A 90 13.88 -4.63 -4.27
CA GLN A 90 14.83 -3.61 -3.86
C GLN A 90 15.23 -3.79 -2.39
N VAL A 91 16.44 -3.36 -2.08
CA VAL A 91 16.93 -3.20 -0.72
C VAL A 91 17.37 -1.76 -0.53
N THR A 92 17.01 -1.19 0.61
CA THR A 92 17.52 0.12 1.01
C THR A 92 18.73 -0.05 1.91
N TRP A 93 19.80 0.71 1.64
CA TRP A 93 21.02 0.70 2.44
C TRP A 93 21.58 2.11 2.59
N GLY A 94 22.20 2.42 3.74
CA GLY A 94 22.83 3.71 4.00
C GLY A 94 22.14 4.48 5.11
N THR A 95 21.92 5.78 4.90
CA THR A 95 21.43 6.72 5.95
C THR A 95 20.06 7.29 5.66
N ASN A 96 19.44 6.97 4.52
CA ASN A 96 18.12 7.46 4.13
C ASN A 96 17.30 6.36 3.44
N PRO A 97 16.00 6.19 3.77
CA PRO A 97 15.10 5.24 3.13
C PRO A 97 15.03 5.30 1.59
N GLY A 98 15.26 6.48 1.00
CA GLY A 98 15.29 6.70 -0.45
C GLY A 98 16.54 6.14 -1.16
N GLN A 99 17.52 5.62 -0.43
CA GLN A 99 18.73 5.01 -0.99
C GLN A 99 18.49 3.52 -1.32
N GLY A 100 17.67 3.27 -2.34
CA GLY A 100 17.33 1.92 -2.82
C GLY A 100 18.28 1.37 -3.88
N PHE A 101 18.52 0.07 -3.83
CA PHE A 101 19.26 -0.70 -4.83
C PHE A 101 18.43 -1.90 -5.28
N PHE A 102 18.44 -2.20 -6.58
CA PHE A 102 17.78 -3.40 -7.12
C PHE A 102 18.54 -4.67 -6.73
N LEU A 103 17.81 -5.72 -6.36
CA LEU A 103 18.37 -6.98 -5.87
C LEU A 103 18.96 -7.88 -6.99
N PHE A 104 18.82 -7.56 -8.29
CA PHE A 104 19.46 -8.36 -9.35
C PHE A 104 19.98 -7.60 -10.60
N PRO A 105 21.07 -8.11 -11.23
CA PRO A 105 22.01 -9.12 -10.74
C PRO A 105 23.22 -8.43 -10.09
N VAL A 106 23.28 -8.45 -8.76
CA VAL A 106 24.55 -8.23 -8.06
C VAL A 106 25.41 -9.46 -8.33
N LEU A 107 26.49 -9.28 -9.08
CA LEU A 107 27.53 -10.28 -9.34
C LEU A 107 27.94 -10.99 -8.04
N PHE A 108 28.08 -12.31 -8.12
CA PHE A 108 28.56 -13.19 -7.06
C PHE A 108 29.77 -12.60 -6.32
N LEU A 109 29.62 -12.18 -5.06
CA LEU A 109 30.75 -11.96 -4.17
C LEU A 109 31.16 -13.31 -3.58
N THR A 110 32.07 -14.02 -4.27
CA THR A 110 32.69 -15.22 -3.70
C THR A 110 33.83 -14.79 -2.78
N LEU A 111 33.61 -14.81 -1.47
CA LEU A 111 34.69 -14.64 -0.49
C LEU A 111 35.35 -16.00 -0.25
N ARG A 112 36.63 -16.14 -0.63
CA ARG A 112 37.49 -17.24 -0.18
C ARG A 112 38.47 -16.70 0.85
N THR A 113 38.45 -17.27 2.05
CA THR A 113 39.56 -17.16 3.00
C THR A 113 40.52 -18.32 2.75
N ILE A 114 41.80 -18.13 3.10
CA ILE A 114 42.77 -19.23 3.23
C ILE A 114 42.39 -20.05 4.46
#